data_AF-A0A9W6N023-F1
#
_entry.id   AF-A0A9W6N023-F1
#
_cell.length_a   1.000
_cell.length_b   1.000
_cell.length_c   1.000
_cell.angle_alpha   90.00
_cell.angle_beta   90.00
_cell.angle_gamma   90.00
#
_symmetry.space_group_name_H-M   'P 1'
#
loop_
_entity.id
_entity.type
_entity.pdbx_description
1 polymer ?
#
loop_
_entity_poly.entity_id
_entity_poly.type
_entity_poly.pdbx_seq_one_letter_code
_entity_poly.pdbx_strand_id
1 'polypeptide(L)' 'MKLSPLMLAALDLLAPTGTARRVPRGWRVHERQADFIAPATMDALETRGLVAPRQAGAMRVITREGRQARQEGAGRAA' A
#
# COMPACT_ATOMS: atom_id res chain seq x y z
N MET A 1 -11.36 -1.06 12.02
CA MET A 1 -10.80 0.26 11.60
C MET A 1 -11.33 0.61 10.22
N LYS A 2 -11.82 1.83 9.96
CA LYS A 2 -12.34 2.20 8.62
C LYS A 2 -11.19 2.71 7.75
N LEU A 3 -10.92 2.03 6.64
CA LEU A 3 -9.95 2.48 5.63
C LEU A 3 -10.61 3.45 4.66
N SER A 4 -9.86 4.46 4.20
CA SER A 4 -10.33 5.34 3.12
C SER A 4 -10.26 4.62 1.77
N PRO A 5 -11.04 5.04 0.77
CA PRO A 5 -10.96 4.47 -0.58
C PRO A 5 -9.55 4.49 -1.17
N LEU A 6 -8.79 5.56 -0.93
CA LEU A 6 -7.40 5.69 -1.39
C LEU A 6 -6.46 4.66 -0.73
N MET A 7 -6.70 4.33 0.54
CA MET A 7 -5.90 3.31 1.24
C MET A 7 -6.23 1.91 0.72
N LEU A 8 -7.50 1.63 0.45
CA LEU A 8 -7.92 0.36 -0.16
C LEU A 8 -7.31 0.20 -1.56
N ALA A 9 -7.42 1.22 -2.41
CA ALA A 9 -6.81 1.22 -3.74
C ALA A 9 -5.29 1.03 -3.69
N ALA A 10 -4.61 1.66 -2.71
CA ALA A 10 -3.16 1.45 -2.52
C ALA A 10 -2.82 0.01 -2.09
N LEU A 11 -3.65 -0.62 -1.25
CA LEU A 11 -3.49 -2.04 -0.89
C LEU A 11 -3.77 -2.97 -2.06
N ASP A 12 -4.73 -2.63 -2.93
CA ASP A 12 -5.00 -3.37 -4.18
C ASP A 12 -3.81 -3.32 -5.13
N LEU A 13 -3.20 -2.14 -5.30
CA LEU A 13 -2.00 -1.96 -6.11
C LEU A 13 -0.78 -2.71 -5.54
N LEU A 14 -0.65 -2.77 -4.21
CA LEU A 14 0.45 -3.45 -3.52
C LEU A 14 0.32 -4.97 -3.52
N ALA A 15 -0.89 -5.51 -3.52
CA ALA A 15 -1.10 -6.93 -3.26
C ALA A 15 -0.45 -7.89 -4.29
N PRO A 16 -0.42 -7.59 -5.60
CA PRO A 16 0.22 -8.45 -6.59
C PRO A 16 1.75 -8.52 -6.44
N THR A 17 2.41 -7.38 -6.23
CA THR A 17 3.88 -7.30 -6.17
C THR A 17 4.44 -7.43 -4.76
N GLY A 18 3.60 -7.21 -3.75
CA GLY A 18 3.94 -7.19 -2.33
C GLY A 18 4.81 -6.01 -1.90
N THR A 19 5.28 -5.17 -2.82
CA THR A 19 6.31 -4.14 -2.55
C THR A 19 6.04 -2.84 -3.30
N ALA A 20 6.49 -1.72 -2.72
CA ALA A 20 6.60 -0.44 -3.39
C ALA A 20 7.94 0.22 -3.11
N ARG A 21 8.55 0.83 -4.14
CA ARG A 21 9.81 1.57 -4.07
C ARG A 21 9.54 3.07 -4.02
N ARG A 22 10.28 3.80 -3.18
CA ARG A 22 10.22 5.27 -3.14
C ARG A 22 10.82 5.85 -4.42
N VAL A 23 10.12 6.82 -5.01
CA VAL A 23 10.53 7.62 -6.17
C VAL A 23 10.17 9.10 -5.92
N PRO A 24 10.70 10.07 -6.69
CA PRO A 24 10.43 11.49 -6.43
C PRO A 24 8.95 11.86 -6.38
N ARG A 25 8.11 11.19 -7.18
CA ARG A 25 6.66 11.44 -7.27
C ARG A 25 5.82 10.68 -6.22
N GLY A 26 6.40 9.78 -5.43
CA GLY A 26 5.67 8.94 -4.48
C GLY A 26 6.23 7.53 -4.36
N TRP A 27 5.35 6.53 -4.36
CA TRP A 27 5.72 5.13 -4.21
C TRP A 27 5.28 4.33 -5.43
N ARG A 28 6.25 3.75 -6.14
CA ARG A 28 6.02 2.96 -7.34
C ARG A 28 5.90 1.48 -6.97
N VAL A 29 4.78 0.85 -7.31
CA VAL A 29 4.48 -0.57 -7.06
C VAL A 29 4.99 -1.50 -8.14
N HIS A 30 5.06 -1.04 -9.39
CA HIS A 30 5.50 -1.84 -10.53
C HIS A 30 6.49 -1.05 -11.38
N GLU A 31 7.58 -1.68 -11.85
CA GLU A 31 8.61 -0.95 -12.62
C GLU A 31 8.14 -0.49 -14.01
N ARG A 32 7.13 -1.19 -14.57
CA ARG A 32 6.58 -0.94 -15.90
C ARG A 32 5.22 -0.23 -15.94
N GLN A 33 4.57 0.00 -14.80
CA GLN A 33 3.28 0.73 -14.76
C GLN A 33 3.47 2.11 -14.15
N ALA A 34 2.63 3.04 -14.59
CA ALA A 34 2.60 4.42 -14.13
C ALA A 34 1.77 4.61 -12.84
N ASP A 35 1.48 3.52 -12.11
CA ASP A 35 0.69 3.57 -10.89
C ASP A 35 1.58 3.96 -9.70
N PHE A 36 1.22 5.06 -9.05
CA PHE A 36 1.92 5.61 -7.90
C PHE A 36 0.98 5.70 -6.70
N ILE A 37 1.49 5.32 -5.54
CA ILE A 37 0.85 5.58 -4.26
C ILE A 37 1.41 6.91 -3.73
N ALA A 38 0.53 7.85 -3.43
CA ALA A 38 0.92 9.14 -2.87
C ALA A 38 1.65 8.96 -1.52
N PRO A 39 2.65 9.80 -1.20
CA PRO A 39 3.37 9.74 0.08
C PRO A 39 2.45 9.66 1.29
N ALA A 40 1.49 10.58 1.39
CA ALA A 40 0.53 10.64 2.50
C ALA A 40 -0.27 9.34 2.66
N THR A 41 -0.64 8.67 1.57
CA THR A 41 -1.35 7.39 1.61
C THR A 41 -0.44 6.29 2.15
N MET A 42 0.82 6.24 1.71
CA MET A 42 1.78 5.25 2.22
C MET A 42 2.10 5.47 3.71
N ASP A 43 2.30 6.72 4.12
CA ASP A 43 2.55 7.07 5.52
C ASP A 43 1.36 6.66 6.38
N ALA A 44 0.13 6.92 5.90
CA ALA A 44 -1.09 6.51 6.57
C ALA A 44 -1.21 4.98 6.71
N LEU A 45 -0.78 4.21 5.70
CA LEU A 45 -0.73 2.74 5.76
C LEU A 45 0.35 2.27 6.74
N GLU A 46 1.51 2.94 6.78
CA GLU A 46 2.64 2.61 7.67
C GLU A 46 2.30 2.87 9.13
N THR A 47 1.71 4.03 9.45
CA THR A 47 1.21 4.35 10.80
C THR A 47 0.22 3.32 11.33
N ARG A 48 -0.51 2.66 10.42
CA ARG A 48 -1.51 1.63 10.74
C ARG A 48 -0.95 0.20 10.72
N GLY A 49 0.34 0.02 10.45
CA GLY A 49 0.98 -1.31 10.38
C GLY A 49 0.53 -2.15 9.19
N LEU A 50 -0.07 -1.55 8.15
CA LEU A 50 -0.55 -2.26 6.95
C LEU A 50 0.57 -2.40 5.91
N VAL A 51 1.59 -1.56 6.01
CA VAL A 51 2.85 -1.69 5.30
C VAL A 51 4.01 -1.50 6.27
N ALA A 52 5.14 -2.10 5.96
CA ALA A 52 6.36 -2.02 6.77
C ALA A 52 7.59 -1.68 5.91
N PRO A 53 8.59 -1.00 6.47
CA PRO A 53 9.88 -0.81 5.80
C PRO A 53 10.58 -2.16 5.60
N ARG A 54 10.95 -2.48 4.36
CA ARG A 54 11.87 -3.61 4.05
C ARG A 54 13.30 -3.15 3.85
N GLN A 55 13.46 -1.92 3.37
CA GLN A 55 14.75 -1.24 3.27
C GLN A 55 14.52 0.19 3.72
N ALA A 56 15.40 0.70 4.59
CA ALA A 56 15.28 2.01 5.21
C ALA A 56 15.01 3.09 4.15
N GLY A 57 13.85 3.76 4.26
CA GLY A 57 13.40 4.85 3.39
C GLY A 57 13.11 4.50 1.91
N ALA A 58 13.62 3.39 1.39
CA ALA A 58 13.59 3.10 -0.04
C ALA A 58 12.48 2.13 -0.47
N MET A 59 12.03 1.25 0.44
CA MET A 59 11.06 0.21 0.08
C MET A 59 10.08 -0.09 1.21
N ARG A 60 8.81 -0.26 0.83
CA ARG A 60 7.71 -0.72 1.69
C ARG A 60 7.16 -2.04 1.20
N VAL A 61 6.74 -2.87 2.13
CA VAL A 61 6.11 -4.18 1.88
C VAL A 61 4.75 -4.19 2.53
N ILE A 62 3.75 -4.75 1.85
CA ILE A 62 2.45 -5.02 2.45
C ILE A 62 2.56 -6.11 3.53
N THR A 63 2.09 -5.80 4.74
CA THR A 63 2.11 -6.75 5.86
C THR A 63 1.01 -7.81 5.70
N ARG A 64 0.99 -8.80 6.60
CA ARG A 64 -0.11 -9.77 6.63
C ARG A 64 -1.42 -9.07 6.94
N GLU A 65 -1.39 -8.15 7.90
CA GLU A 65 -2.49 -7.30 8.33
C GLU A 65 -2.98 -6.42 7.18
N GLY A 66 -2.08 -5.86 6.37
CA GLY A 66 -2.41 -5.13 5.15
C GLY A 66 -3.18 -5.96 4.14
N ARG A 67 -2.78 -7.22 3.91
CA ARG A 67 -3.50 -8.14 3.01
C ARG A 67 -4.86 -8.52 3.56
N GLN A 68 -4.97 -8.74 4.86
CA GLN A 68 -6.24 -9.06 5.49
C GLN A 68 -7.21 -7.87 5.44
N ALA A 69 -6.74 -6.66 5.77
CA ALA A 69 -7.55 -5.45 5.73
C ALA A 69 -8.06 -5.12 4.32
N ARG A 70 -7.27 -5.46 3.28
CA ARG A 70 -7.71 -5.42 1.88
C ARG A 70 -8.88 -6.36 1.62
N GLN A 71 -8.79 -7.62 2.05
CA GLN A 71 -9.85 -8.61 1.86
C GLN A 71 -11.14 -8.22 2.60
N GLU A 72 -11.02 -7.71 3.83
CA GLU A 72 -12.15 -7.20 4.62
C GLU A 72 -12.80 -5.96 3.97
N GLY A 73 -12.00 -5.08 3.37
CA GLY A 73 -12.49 -3.93 2.61
C GLY A 73 -13.19 -4.31 1.31
N ALA A 74 -12.67 -5.31 0.59
CA ALA A 74 -13.27 -5.82 -0.63
C ALA A 74 -14.57 -6.59 -0.37
N GLY A 75 -14.64 -7.36 0.73
CA GLY A 75 -15.84 -8.11 1.12
C GLY A 75 -16.99 -7.25 1.67
N ARG A 76 -16.75 -5.97 1.96
CA ARG A 76 -17.78 -5.00 2.38
C ARG A 76 -18.38 -4.18 1.24
N ALA A 77 -17.82 -4.28 0.04
CA ALA A 77 -18.29 -3.58 -1.15
C ALA A 77 -19.17 -4.46 -2.07
N ALA A 78 -19.43 -5.71 -1.67
CA ALA A 78 -20.28 -6.68 -2.36
C ALA A 78 -21.67 -6.78 -1.73
#